data_AF-F7CUD7-F1
#
_entry.id   AF-F7CUD7-F1
#
_cell.length_a   1.000
_cell.length_b   1.000
_cell.length_c   1.000
_cell.angle_alpha   90.00
_cell.angle_beta   90.00
_cell.angle_gamma   90.00
#
_symmetry.space_group_name_H-M   'P 1'
#
loop_
_entity.id
_entity.type
_entity.pdbx_description
1 polymer ?
#
loop_
_entity_poly.entity_id
_entity_poly.type
_entity_poly.pdbx_seq_one_letter_code
_entity_poly.pdbx_strand_id
1 'polypeptide(L)'
;MMRAIRHSEEALKVALISKSSALVKQYESLDPGERLLMNEAFRRDSILFRPITLQSASDWISAHPEPTQDFEEFYRDPYRKKPTPQSNTIYIQAIGSFGESRVSTEEYVTWLKGYCEAFYYGMTVKLLAPVPVSVTGCSFRVNDNTHNLQIHAGDLLRYLKRKKPSDAFCIVGITTIDLFPKESWNFVFGQASLTEGVGIFSFARYDSDFYSPNYKGRLKRPKKPSKGDYSIFDDCHTPAITGLLLLRSCKTLTHELGHIFGLRHCQWLACVMQGSNHLEESDRRPPGLCPICLRKLHCALGFSLARRYEALVRWIDEGAAVAPERAAKFRNKDPVDLPKPVEAFQEWREWILKCLAVLQKTLLALGKIPPGILLPVPGASNPCSTSLTCSAGPWTTNLQVSNIRQEGQTWHLNNRIGDFRKSVSSVDSLRTVLKGLAFRSLPG
;
A
#
# COMPACT_ATOMS: atom_id res chain seq x y z
N MET A 1 -18.94 -26.48 -9.82
CA MET A 1 -20.05 -25.54 -10.13
C MET A 1 -19.77 -24.25 -9.39
N MET A 2 -19.65 -23.12 -10.10
CA MET A 2 -19.41 -21.82 -9.44
C MET A 2 -20.65 -21.43 -8.62
N ARG A 3 -20.45 -21.06 -7.35
CA ARG A 3 -21.52 -20.69 -6.41
C ARG A 3 -21.22 -19.35 -5.77
N ALA A 4 -22.18 -18.43 -5.77
CA ALA A 4 -22.06 -17.17 -5.05
C ALA A 4 -22.62 -17.31 -3.62
N ILE A 5 -21.87 -16.89 -2.60
CA ILE A 5 -22.37 -16.74 -1.23
C ILE A 5 -23.08 -15.40 -1.14
N ARG A 6 -24.41 -15.43 -0.96
CA ARG A 6 -25.25 -14.23 -0.81
C ARG A 6 -25.82 -14.19 0.59
N HIS A 7 -25.58 -13.08 1.27
CA HIS A 7 -26.19 -12.76 2.56
C HIS A 7 -27.44 -11.91 2.33
N SER A 8 -28.41 -11.98 3.25
CA SER A 8 -29.57 -11.09 3.20
C SER A 8 -29.14 -9.65 3.50
N GLU A 9 -29.96 -8.69 3.08
CA GLU A 9 -29.72 -7.27 3.37
C GLU A 9 -29.69 -7.02 4.89
N GLU A 10 -30.58 -7.66 5.63
CA GLU A 10 -30.66 -7.58 7.10
C GLU A 10 -29.39 -8.12 7.75
N ALA A 11 -28.88 -9.27 7.26
CA ALA A 11 -27.63 -9.86 7.76
C ALA A 11 -26.45 -8.91 7.52
N LEU A 12 -26.36 -8.30 6.34
CA LEU A 12 -25.30 -7.33 6.01
C LEU A 12 -25.44 -6.05 6.84
N LYS A 13 -26.65 -5.54 7.07
CA LYS A 13 -26.90 -4.38 7.94
C LYS A 13 -26.43 -4.65 9.37
N VAL A 14 -26.81 -5.80 9.93
CA VAL A 14 -26.34 -6.21 11.26
C VAL A 14 -24.82 -6.34 11.27
N ALA A 15 -24.23 -6.96 10.24
CA ALA A 15 -22.80 -7.18 10.16
C ALA A 15 -21.98 -5.88 10.08
N LEU A 16 -22.48 -4.88 9.36
CA LEU A 16 -21.82 -3.60 9.12
C LEU A 16 -22.06 -2.60 10.26
N ILE A 17 -23.29 -2.53 10.78
CA ILE A 17 -23.75 -1.46 11.67
C ILE A 17 -23.79 -1.91 13.14
N SER A 18 -24.19 -3.15 13.43
CA SER A 18 -24.59 -3.71 14.75
C SER A 18 -26.08 -3.52 15.10
N LYS A 19 -26.56 -4.35 16.03
CA LYS A 19 -27.86 -4.19 16.72
C LYS A 19 -27.75 -3.30 17.98
N SER A 20 -26.53 -3.01 18.44
CA SER A 20 -26.27 -2.17 19.60
C SER A 20 -26.60 -0.71 19.29
N SER A 21 -27.46 -0.10 20.11
CA SER A 21 -27.87 1.31 19.96
C SER A 21 -26.67 2.28 19.97
N ALA A 22 -25.62 1.98 20.73
CA ALA A 22 -24.41 2.78 20.77
C ALA A 22 -23.62 2.72 19.45
N LEU A 23 -23.47 1.52 18.86
CA LEU A 23 -22.76 1.34 17.60
C LEU A 23 -23.56 1.85 16.40
N VAL A 24 -24.89 1.76 16.44
CA VAL A 24 -25.77 2.41 15.47
C VAL A 24 -25.55 3.92 15.46
N LYS A 25 -25.61 4.57 16.63
CA LYS A 25 -25.32 6.02 16.74
C LYS A 25 -23.91 6.38 16.24
N GLN A 26 -22.91 5.55 16.55
CA GLN A 26 -21.54 5.72 16.07
C GLN A 26 -21.41 5.54 14.54
N TYR A 27 -22.27 4.73 13.93
CA TYR A 27 -22.32 4.60 12.48
C TYR A 27 -23.02 5.80 11.86
N GLU A 28 -24.15 6.24 12.42
CA GLU A 28 -24.92 7.39 11.96
C GLU A 28 -24.15 8.72 12.03
N SER A 29 -23.21 8.84 12.98
CA SER A 29 -22.35 10.01 13.13
C SER A 29 -21.23 10.10 12.08
N LEU A 30 -21.04 9.07 11.24
CA LEU A 30 -20.07 9.12 10.14
C LEU A 30 -20.45 10.16 9.09
N ASP A 31 -19.44 10.60 8.34
CA ASP A 31 -19.66 11.43 7.16
C ASP A 31 -20.72 10.79 6.25
N PRO A 32 -21.74 11.56 5.80
CA PRO A 32 -22.81 11.02 4.98
C PRO A 32 -22.33 10.35 3.67
N GLY A 33 -21.25 10.82 3.06
CA GLY A 33 -20.65 10.20 1.88
C GLY A 33 -20.00 8.86 2.21
N GLU A 34 -19.31 8.77 3.34
CA GLU A 34 -18.71 7.52 3.83
C GLU A 34 -19.78 6.47 4.14
N ARG A 35 -20.87 6.87 4.79
CA ARG A 35 -22.04 5.99 5.00
C ARG A 35 -22.66 5.55 3.69
N LEU A 36 -22.83 6.47 2.73
CA LEU A 36 -23.38 6.16 1.41
C LEU A 36 -22.55 5.09 0.71
N LEU A 37 -21.22 5.24 0.70
CA LEU A 37 -20.33 4.25 0.13
C LEU A 37 -20.42 2.90 0.85
N MET A 38 -20.39 2.89 2.19
CA MET A 38 -20.46 1.64 2.95
C MET A 38 -21.81 0.91 2.76
N ASN A 39 -22.91 1.66 2.63
CA ASN A 39 -24.25 1.14 2.40
C ASN A 39 -24.44 0.50 1.01
N GLU A 40 -23.51 0.71 0.07
CA GLU A 40 -23.49 -0.04 -1.20
C GLU A 40 -23.41 -1.56 -0.97
N ALA A 41 -22.93 -2.02 0.20
CA ALA A 41 -23.01 -3.43 0.61
C ALA A 41 -24.42 -4.03 0.51
N PHE A 42 -25.46 -3.21 0.74
CA PHE A 42 -26.85 -3.67 0.85
C PHE A 42 -27.52 -3.82 -0.51
N ARG A 43 -26.93 -3.23 -1.55
CA ARG A 43 -27.49 -3.24 -2.90
C ARG A 43 -27.16 -4.56 -3.61
N ARG A 44 -28.19 -5.28 -4.04
CA ARG A 44 -28.03 -6.56 -4.76
C ARG A 44 -27.27 -6.45 -6.08
N ASP A 45 -27.33 -5.28 -6.71
CA ASP A 45 -26.77 -4.94 -8.01
C ASP A 45 -25.49 -4.09 -7.89
N SER A 46 -24.92 -3.90 -6.69
CA SER A 46 -23.72 -3.09 -6.54
C SER A 46 -22.57 -3.67 -7.35
N ILE A 47 -22.03 -2.87 -8.26
CA ILE A 47 -20.80 -3.20 -8.98
C ILE A 47 -19.55 -2.99 -8.11
N LEU A 48 -19.67 -2.26 -7.01
CA LEU A 48 -18.58 -1.92 -6.10
C LEU A 48 -18.28 -3.06 -5.13
N PHE A 49 -19.31 -3.61 -4.49
CA PHE A 49 -19.13 -4.65 -3.49
C PHE A 49 -19.92 -5.89 -3.87
N ARG A 50 -19.21 -6.88 -4.38
CA ARG A 50 -19.82 -8.11 -4.93
C ARG A 50 -19.89 -9.23 -3.88
N PRO A 51 -20.85 -10.16 -4.03
CA PRO A 51 -20.84 -11.42 -3.29
C PRO A 51 -19.54 -12.21 -3.48
N ILE A 52 -19.24 -13.10 -2.54
CA ILE A 52 -18.11 -14.03 -2.66
C ILE A 52 -18.46 -15.09 -3.71
N THR A 53 -17.55 -15.34 -4.65
CA THR A 53 -17.67 -16.43 -5.63
C THR A 53 -16.79 -17.61 -5.21
N LEU A 54 -17.42 -18.76 -4.94
CA LEU A 54 -16.74 -20.04 -4.75
C LEU A 54 -16.66 -20.77 -6.09
N GLN A 55 -15.48 -21.30 -6.43
CA GLN A 55 -15.27 -22.08 -7.64
C GLN A 55 -15.18 -23.58 -7.37
N SER A 56 -14.67 -23.98 -6.21
CA SER A 56 -14.44 -25.38 -5.86
C SER A 56 -14.70 -25.68 -4.37
N ALA A 57 -14.77 -26.97 -4.02
CA ALA A 57 -14.83 -27.41 -2.62
C ALA A 57 -13.49 -27.22 -1.87
N SER A 58 -12.39 -27.04 -2.61
CA SER A 58 -11.07 -26.72 -2.04
C SER A 58 -10.88 -25.24 -1.73
N ASP A 59 -11.81 -24.38 -2.14
CA ASP A 59 -11.81 -22.95 -1.76
C ASP A 59 -11.90 -22.85 -0.22
N TRP A 60 -11.16 -21.90 0.34
CA TRP A 60 -10.87 -21.82 1.77
C TRP A 60 -12.12 -21.88 2.65
N ILE A 61 -13.17 -21.11 2.31
CA ILE A 61 -14.42 -21.05 3.09
C ILE A 61 -15.10 -22.43 3.18
N SER A 62 -14.98 -23.24 2.13
CA SER A 62 -15.56 -24.59 2.11
C SER A 62 -14.67 -25.60 2.83
N ALA A 63 -13.35 -25.48 2.67
CA ALA A 63 -12.36 -26.42 3.21
C ALA A 63 -12.05 -26.19 4.70
N HIS A 64 -12.14 -24.95 5.18
CA HIS A 64 -11.78 -24.53 6.53
C HIS A 64 -12.91 -23.74 7.17
N PRO A 65 -13.95 -24.42 7.71
CA PRO A 65 -15.06 -23.73 8.38
C PRO A 65 -14.56 -22.92 9.57
N GLU A 66 -14.83 -21.61 9.55
CA GLU A 66 -14.47 -20.69 10.62
C GLU A 66 -15.60 -19.68 10.85
N PRO A 67 -15.75 -19.12 12.06
CA PRO A 67 -16.80 -18.15 12.34
C PRO A 67 -16.58 -16.86 11.56
N THR A 68 -17.68 -16.22 11.15
CA THR A 68 -17.62 -14.86 10.63
C THR A 68 -17.22 -13.88 11.75
N GLN A 69 -16.80 -12.68 11.36
CA GLN A 69 -16.60 -11.57 12.28
C GLN A 69 -17.41 -10.37 11.78
N ASP A 70 -18.39 -9.92 12.53
CA ASP A 70 -19.07 -8.65 12.26
C ASP A 70 -18.35 -7.44 12.88
N PHE A 71 -18.89 -6.23 12.70
CA PHE A 71 -18.33 -5.02 13.29
C PHE A 71 -18.40 -4.99 14.82
N GLU A 72 -19.47 -5.51 15.43
CA GLU A 72 -19.68 -5.48 16.87
C GLU A 72 -18.69 -6.41 17.59
N GLU A 73 -18.52 -7.63 17.09
CA GLU A 73 -17.51 -8.58 17.56
C GLU A 73 -16.10 -8.00 17.45
N PHE A 74 -15.76 -7.40 16.30
CA PHE A 74 -14.48 -6.71 16.13
C PHE A 74 -14.30 -5.55 17.11
N TYR A 75 -15.35 -4.76 17.32
CA TYR A 75 -15.26 -3.57 18.15
C TYR A 75 -15.05 -3.93 19.62
N ARG A 76 -15.73 -4.97 20.10
CA ARG A 76 -15.72 -5.46 21.48
C ARG A 76 -14.55 -6.36 21.84
N ASP A 77 -13.79 -6.83 20.86
CA ASP A 77 -12.62 -7.68 21.11
C ASP A 77 -11.61 -6.93 22.01
N PRO A 78 -11.38 -7.39 23.27
CA PRO A 78 -10.47 -6.74 24.20
C PRO A 78 -8.99 -6.91 23.80
N TYR A 79 -8.69 -7.88 22.93
CA TYR A 79 -7.34 -8.15 22.43
C TYR A 79 -7.02 -7.39 21.15
N ARG A 80 -7.98 -6.63 20.61
CA ARG A 80 -7.76 -5.79 19.43
C ARG A 80 -6.72 -4.72 19.72
N LYS A 81 -5.65 -4.71 18.94
CA LYS A 81 -4.65 -3.64 18.95
C LYS A 81 -5.17 -2.40 18.23
N LYS A 82 -4.91 -1.25 18.84
CA LYS A 82 -5.16 0.07 18.25
C LYS A 82 -3.84 0.85 18.23
N PRO A 83 -3.51 1.52 17.13
CA PRO A 83 -2.40 2.46 17.12
C PRO A 83 -2.61 3.52 18.20
N THR A 84 -1.53 3.88 18.88
CA THR A 84 -1.48 5.00 19.82
C THR A 84 -0.48 6.03 19.30
N PRO A 85 -0.50 7.28 19.78
CA PRO A 85 0.50 8.27 19.39
C PRO A 85 1.96 7.81 19.63
N GLN A 86 2.17 6.90 20.59
CA GLN A 86 3.48 6.32 20.91
C GLN A 86 3.81 5.07 20.06
N SER A 87 2.82 4.45 19.44
CA SER A 87 2.95 3.18 18.70
C SER A 87 2.05 3.19 17.47
N ASN A 88 2.42 3.99 16.48
CA ASN A 88 1.71 4.19 15.21
C ASN A 88 2.58 3.93 13.96
N THR A 89 3.75 3.30 14.14
CA THR A 89 4.67 3.02 13.03
C THR A 89 4.61 1.54 12.61
N ILE A 90 4.46 1.29 11.31
CA ILE A 90 4.63 -0.03 10.69
C ILE A 90 6.07 -0.10 10.15
N TYR A 91 6.84 -1.08 10.60
CA TYR A 91 8.19 -1.31 10.09
C TYR A 91 8.20 -2.45 9.08
N ILE A 92 8.90 -2.29 7.97
CA ILE A 92 9.13 -3.35 6.98
C ILE A 92 10.61 -3.74 7.00
N GLN A 93 10.88 -5.03 7.21
CA GLN A 93 12.21 -5.63 7.21
C GLN A 93 12.37 -6.54 5.99
N ALA A 94 13.20 -6.14 5.03
CA ALA A 94 13.61 -7.05 3.95
C ALA A 94 14.59 -8.10 4.47
N ILE A 95 14.33 -9.38 4.19
CA ILE A 95 15.18 -10.52 4.56
C ILE A 95 15.58 -11.29 3.30
N GLY A 96 16.88 -11.32 3.03
CA GLY A 96 17.43 -11.83 1.77
C GLY A 96 17.36 -10.81 0.63
N SER A 97 17.67 -11.27 -0.58
CA SER A 97 17.73 -10.43 -1.78
C SER A 97 16.41 -10.44 -2.57
N PHE A 98 16.14 -9.36 -3.31
CA PHE A 98 14.97 -9.21 -4.18
C PHE A 98 15.39 -8.70 -5.57
N GLY A 99 14.93 -9.36 -6.63
CA GLY A 99 15.11 -8.97 -8.04
C GLY A 99 16.44 -9.37 -8.72
N GLU A 100 16.38 -9.72 -10.01
CA GLU A 100 17.56 -9.77 -10.89
C GLU A 100 17.85 -8.36 -11.47
N SER A 101 19.11 -7.89 -11.33
CA SER A 101 19.90 -6.86 -12.07
C SER A 101 19.27 -5.58 -12.69
N ARG A 102 17.96 -5.36 -12.73
CA ARG A 102 17.33 -4.19 -13.39
C ARG A 102 16.52 -3.30 -12.45
N VAL A 103 15.81 -3.88 -11.48
CA VAL A 103 15.14 -3.17 -10.37
C VAL A 103 15.83 -3.60 -9.10
N SER A 104 16.30 -2.64 -8.29
CA SER A 104 16.94 -2.98 -7.03
C SER A 104 15.90 -3.45 -6.00
N THR A 105 16.33 -4.30 -5.06
CA THR A 105 15.53 -4.64 -3.86
C THR A 105 14.95 -3.39 -3.20
N GLU A 106 15.72 -2.32 -3.16
CA GLU A 106 15.36 -1.07 -2.50
C GLU A 106 14.17 -0.39 -3.18
N GLU A 107 14.13 -0.37 -4.51
CA GLU A 107 13.04 0.24 -5.27
C GLU A 107 11.72 -0.52 -5.07
N TYR A 108 11.76 -1.85 -5.18
CA TYR A 108 10.59 -2.69 -4.97
C TYR A 108 10.00 -2.54 -3.56
N VAL A 109 10.87 -2.55 -2.54
CA VAL A 109 10.46 -2.38 -1.14
C VAL A 109 9.94 -0.95 -0.89
N THR A 110 10.46 0.04 -1.61
CA THR A 110 9.94 1.42 -1.60
C THR A 110 8.53 1.51 -2.18
N TRP A 111 8.22 0.77 -3.26
CA TRP A 111 6.85 0.70 -3.77
C TRP A 111 5.90 0.05 -2.77
N LEU A 112 6.30 -1.04 -2.11
CA LEU A 112 5.52 -1.67 -1.04
C LEU A 112 5.29 -0.74 0.15
N LYS A 113 6.31 0.03 0.55
CA LYS A 113 6.19 1.09 1.58
C LYS A 113 5.10 2.09 1.21
N GLY A 114 5.19 2.68 0.01
CA GLY A 114 4.23 3.68 -0.44
C GLY A 114 2.80 3.14 -0.53
N TYR A 115 2.64 1.89 -0.99
CA TYR A 115 1.33 1.24 -1.01
C TYR A 115 0.79 1.03 0.41
N CYS A 116 1.65 0.58 1.34
CA CYS A 116 1.29 0.38 2.73
C CYS A 116 0.83 1.68 3.40
N GLU A 117 1.52 2.80 3.15
CA GLU A 117 1.13 4.13 3.64
C GLU A 117 -0.21 4.58 3.08
N ALA A 118 -0.45 4.36 1.79
CA ALA A 118 -1.71 4.69 1.14
C ALA A 118 -2.86 3.81 1.67
N PHE A 119 -2.63 2.51 1.86
CA PHE A 119 -3.66 1.57 2.30
C PHE A 119 -3.99 1.69 3.78
N TYR A 120 -3.00 1.85 4.65
CA TYR A 120 -3.16 2.08 6.09
C TYR A 120 -3.03 3.56 6.42
N TYR A 121 -3.78 4.38 5.68
CA TYR A 121 -3.71 5.83 5.75
C TYR A 121 -3.78 6.35 7.19
N GLY A 122 -2.83 7.21 7.55
CA GLY A 122 -2.63 7.73 8.92
C GLY A 122 -1.54 7.00 9.71
N MET A 123 -1.09 5.83 9.27
CA MET A 123 0.09 5.15 9.84
C MET A 123 1.37 5.69 9.23
N THR A 124 2.43 5.75 10.03
CA THR A 124 3.79 5.94 9.50
C THR A 124 4.35 4.59 9.06
N VAL A 125 4.99 4.51 7.89
CA VAL A 125 5.69 3.29 7.47
C VAL A 125 7.18 3.57 7.32
N LYS A 126 8.02 2.74 7.94
CA LYS A 126 9.48 2.86 7.87
C LYS A 126 10.10 1.57 7.35
N LEU A 127 11.14 1.72 6.54
CA LEU A 127 11.96 0.60 6.08
C LEU A 127 13.14 0.43 7.04
N LEU A 128 13.40 -0.81 7.44
CA LEU A 128 14.65 -1.18 8.08
C LEU A 128 15.67 -1.59 7.01
N ALA A 129 16.95 -1.44 7.33
CA ALA A 129 18.03 -1.88 6.44
C ALA A 129 17.85 -3.37 6.11
N PRO A 130 17.94 -3.78 4.83
CA PRO A 130 17.86 -5.18 4.45
C PRO A 130 18.88 -6.04 5.21
N VAL A 131 18.49 -7.25 5.59
CA VAL A 131 19.37 -8.19 6.30
C VAL A 131 19.52 -9.49 5.51
N PRO A 132 20.73 -10.08 5.46
CA PRO A 132 20.90 -11.41 4.89
C PRO A 132 20.25 -12.48 5.78
N VAL A 133 19.91 -13.63 5.19
CA VAL A 133 19.25 -14.74 5.90
C VAL A 133 20.09 -15.23 7.08
N SER A 134 21.42 -15.24 6.93
CA SER A 134 22.38 -15.66 7.96
C SER A 134 22.22 -14.91 9.30
N VAL A 135 21.90 -13.62 9.26
CA VAL A 135 21.71 -12.77 10.46
C VAL A 135 20.49 -13.20 11.26
N THR A 136 19.50 -13.83 10.62
CA THR A 136 18.26 -14.25 11.30
C THR A 136 18.48 -15.49 12.17
N GLY A 137 19.47 -16.32 11.84
CA GLY A 137 19.70 -17.60 12.49
C GLY A 137 18.57 -18.62 12.27
N CYS A 138 17.75 -18.44 11.23
CA CYS A 138 16.58 -19.28 11.00
C CYS A 138 16.96 -20.68 10.51
N SER A 139 16.16 -21.66 10.89
CA SER A 139 16.22 -23.00 10.32
C SER A 139 15.75 -22.96 8.87
N PHE A 140 16.33 -23.81 8.03
CA PHE A 140 15.98 -23.90 6.61
C PHE A 140 16.07 -25.34 6.12
N ARG A 141 15.37 -25.61 5.03
CA ARG A 141 15.31 -26.94 4.40
C ARG A 141 15.20 -26.83 2.89
N VAL A 142 15.35 -27.96 2.23
CA VAL A 142 14.96 -28.12 0.82
C VAL A 142 13.60 -28.81 0.81
N ASN A 143 12.61 -28.25 0.13
CA ASN A 143 11.30 -28.87 0.02
C ASN A 143 11.38 -30.15 -0.83
N ASP A 144 10.82 -31.26 -0.37
CA ASP A 144 10.92 -32.54 -1.11
C ASP A 144 10.17 -32.54 -2.44
N ASN A 145 9.10 -31.74 -2.56
CA ASN A 145 8.27 -31.69 -3.77
C ASN A 145 8.83 -30.70 -4.80
N THR A 146 9.17 -29.48 -4.36
CA THR A 146 9.62 -28.43 -5.28
C THR A 146 11.13 -28.41 -5.47
N HIS A 147 11.89 -28.96 -4.52
CA HIS A 147 13.35 -28.84 -4.41
C HIS A 147 13.84 -27.38 -4.31
N ASN A 148 12.97 -26.48 -3.86
CA ASN A 148 13.32 -25.09 -3.56
C ASN A 148 13.72 -24.98 -2.09
N LEU A 149 14.53 -23.97 -1.78
CA LEU A 149 14.86 -23.62 -0.39
C LEU A 149 13.64 -23.06 0.33
N GLN A 150 13.46 -23.48 1.58
CA GLN A 150 12.46 -22.90 2.48
C GLN A 150 13.13 -22.48 3.79
N ILE A 151 12.70 -21.35 4.34
CA ILE A 151 13.14 -20.85 5.65
C ILE A 151 11.98 -20.89 6.66
N HIS A 152 12.30 -21.16 7.92
CA HIS A 152 11.31 -21.43 8.95
C HIS A 152 10.64 -20.13 9.42
N ALA A 153 9.33 -19.99 9.16
CA ALA A 153 8.57 -18.78 9.46
C ALA A 153 8.60 -18.43 10.96
N GLY A 154 8.48 -19.43 11.84
CA GLY A 154 8.51 -19.21 13.30
C GLY A 154 9.85 -18.67 13.82
N ASP A 155 10.96 -18.99 13.15
CA ASP A 155 12.29 -18.50 13.55
C ASP A 155 12.44 -17.02 13.18
N LEU A 156 11.93 -16.66 11.99
CA LEU A 156 11.89 -15.28 11.52
C LEU A 156 10.97 -14.42 12.40
N LEU A 157 9.81 -14.93 12.82
CA LEU A 157 8.95 -14.21 13.76
C LEU A 157 9.65 -13.94 15.10
N ARG A 158 10.39 -14.91 15.64
CA ARG A 158 11.21 -14.72 16.85
C ARG A 158 12.31 -13.68 16.64
N TYR A 159 12.96 -13.69 15.47
CA TYR A 159 13.95 -12.68 15.11
C TYR A 159 13.32 -11.27 15.05
N LEU A 160 12.21 -11.11 14.32
CA LEU A 160 11.51 -9.84 14.16
C LEU A 160 10.99 -9.31 15.49
N LYS A 161 10.49 -10.17 16.38
CA LYS A 161 10.09 -9.78 17.74
C LYS A 161 11.23 -9.11 18.51
N ARG A 162 12.47 -9.63 18.41
CA ARG A 162 13.65 -9.04 19.06
C ARG A 162 14.10 -7.73 18.41
N LYS A 163 13.80 -7.54 17.13
CA LYS A 163 14.18 -6.35 16.35
C LYS A 163 13.10 -5.28 16.31
N LYS A 164 11.90 -5.57 16.80
CA LYS A 164 10.76 -4.65 16.79
C LYS A 164 11.12 -3.37 17.57
N PRO A 165 11.12 -2.19 16.91
CA PRO A 165 11.33 -0.92 17.60
C PRO A 165 10.24 -0.63 18.64
N SER A 166 10.57 0.18 19.65
CA SER A 166 9.63 0.50 20.74
C SER A 166 8.44 1.36 20.30
N ASP A 167 8.59 2.16 19.25
CA ASP A 167 7.52 2.97 18.63
C ASP A 167 6.71 2.19 17.57
N ALA A 168 7.02 0.91 17.38
CA ALA A 168 6.38 0.09 16.36
C ALA A 168 5.01 -0.39 16.82
N PHE A 169 3.99 -0.03 16.05
CA PHE A 169 2.72 -0.76 16.07
C PHE A 169 2.97 -2.22 15.69
N CYS A 170 3.66 -2.43 14.57
CA CYS A 170 4.11 -3.74 14.14
C CYS A 170 5.40 -3.67 13.32
N ILE A 171 6.04 -4.84 13.19
CA ILE A 171 7.13 -5.08 12.25
C ILE A 171 6.76 -6.27 11.36
N VAL A 172 6.88 -6.10 10.06
CA VAL A 172 6.65 -7.16 9.09
C VAL A 172 7.92 -7.45 8.31
N GLY A 173 8.33 -8.70 8.30
CA GLY A 173 9.37 -9.19 7.42
C GLY A 173 8.79 -9.51 6.04
N ILE A 174 9.57 -9.25 5.01
CA ILE A 174 9.29 -9.72 3.65
C ILE A 174 10.50 -10.48 3.13
N THR A 175 10.27 -11.48 2.30
CA THR A 175 11.33 -12.27 1.64
C THR A 175 10.86 -12.80 0.29
N THR A 176 11.81 -13.14 -0.60
CA THR A 176 11.56 -13.87 -1.85
C THR A 176 11.79 -15.38 -1.69
N ILE A 177 12.19 -15.83 -0.51
CA ILE A 177 12.48 -17.23 -0.20
C ILE A 177 11.23 -17.88 0.39
N ASP A 178 10.95 -19.12 -0.01
CA ASP A 178 9.74 -19.82 0.40
C ASP A 178 9.71 -20.09 1.92
N LEU A 179 8.51 -20.15 2.51
CA LEU A 179 8.33 -20.28 3.96
C LEU A 179 7.68 -21.62 4.32
N PHE A 180 8.08 -22.18 5.46
CA PHE A 180 7.39 -23.30 6.08
C PHE A 180 7.15 -23.05 7.59
N PRO A 181 5.99 -23.47 8.15
CA PRO A 181 5.63 -23.17 9.53
C PRO A 181 6.07 -24.26 10.53
N LYS A 182 6.19 -25.51 10.07
CA LYS A 182 6.66 -26.68 10.84
C LYS A 182 7.02 -27.81 9.87
N GLU A 183 7.75 -28.81 10.37
CA GLU A 183 8.27 -29.89 9.51
C GLU A 183 7.19 -30.65 8.73
N SER A 184 6.02 -30.89 9.35
CA SER A 184 4.92 -31.63 8.73
C SER A 184 4.10 -30.85 7.71
N TRP A 185 4.39 -29.57 7.48
CA TRP A 185 3.61 -28.71 6.57
C TRP A 185 4.39 -28.39 5.31
N ASN A 186 3.71 -28.31 4.17
CA ASN A 186 4.37 -28.04 2.89
C ASN A 186 4.91 -26.60 2.83
N PHE A 187 4.07 -25.60 3.07
CA PHE A 187 4.46 -24.18 3.03
C PHE A 187 3.40 -23.28 3.66
N VAL A 188 3.75 -21.99 3.79
CA VAL A 188 2.82 -20.88 4.03
C VAL A 188 3.21 -19.69 3.16
N PHE A 189 2.26 -18.87 2.72
CA PHE A 189 2.57 -17.58 2.07
C PHE A 189 3.06 -16.55 3.08
N GLY A 190 2.61 -16.68 4.33
CA GLY A 190 2.94 -15.79 5.42
C GLY A 190 2.55 -16.37 6.76
N GLN A 191 3.08 -15.78 7.82
CA GLN A 191 2.67 -16.09 9.19
C GLN A 191 2.78 -14.81 10.02
N ALA A 192 1.80 -14.57 10.89
CA ALA A 192 1.81 -13.43 11.80
C ALA A 192 1.45 -13.83 13.24
N SER A 193 1.97 -13.07 14.20
CA SER A 193 1.53 -13.08 15.59
C SER A 193 0.88 -11.73 15.89
N LEU A 194 -0.44 -11.76 16.08
CA LEU A 194 -1.26 -10.56 16.23
C LEU A 194 -0.95 -9.87 17.57
N THR A 195 -0.86 -10.68 18.64
CA THR A 195 -0.55 -10.23 20.01
C THR A 195 0.85 -9.64 20.13
N GLU A 196 1.80 -10.07 19.30
CA GLU A 196 3.17 -9.54 19.30
C GLU A 196 3.36 -8.42 18.26
N GLY A 197 2.49 -8.35 17.26
CA GLY A 197 2.58 -7.38 16.16
C GLY A 197 3.80 -7.65 15.29
N VAL A 198 4.01 -8.92 14.97
CA VAL A 198 5.08 -9.38 14.07
C VAL A 198 4.47 -10.21 12.94
N GLY A 199 4.97 -10.06 11.72
CA GLY A 199 4.55 -10.87 10.57
C GLY A 199 5.73 -11.18 9.66
N ILE A 200 5.67 -12.26 8.89
CA ILE A 200 6.65 -12.60 7.85
C ILE A 200 5.91 -13.10 6.61
N PHE A 201 6.24 -12.55 5.45
CA PHE A 201 5.60 -12.88 4.17
C PHE A 201 6.62 -13.26 3.13
N SER A 202 6.26 -14.21 2.27
CA SER A 202 7.09 -14.63 1.16
C SER A 202 6.40 -14.43 -0.17
N PHE A 203 7.18 -13.91 -1.12
CA PHE A 203 6.76 -13.74 -2.51
C PHE A 203 7.27 -14.86 -3.43
N ALA A 204 7.96 -15.88 -2.88
CA ALA A 204 8.57 -16.96 -3.66
C ALA A 204 7.58 -17.65 -4.61
N ARG A 205 6.40 -17.97 -4.07
CA ARG A 205 5.35 -18.73 -4.76
C ARG A 205 4.51 -17.90 -5.73
N TYR A 206 4.83 -16.63 -5.91
CA TYR A 206 4.17 -15.76 -6.89
C TYR A 206 4.89 -15.70 -8.23
N ASP A 207 6.05 -16.34 -8.35
CA ASP A 207 6.68 -16.60 -9.64
C ASP A 207 5.83 -17.59 -10.45
N SER A 208 5.54 -17.26 -11.71
CA SER A 208 4.83 -18.15 -12.63
C SER A 208 5.56 -19.46 -12.88
N ASP A 209 6.89 -19.43 -12.82
CA ASP A 209 7.73 -20.59 -13.06
C ASP A 209 8.01 -21.39 -11.77
N PHE A 210 7.48 -21.00 -10.60
CA PHE A 210 7.84 -21.60 -9.31
C PHE A 210 7.69 -23.14 -9.27
N TYR A 211 6.64 -23.66 -9.91
CA TYR A 211 6.36 -25.10 -9.99
C TYR A 211 6.91 -25.77 -11.25
N SER A 212 7.60 -25.02 -12.12
CA SER A 212 8.19 -25.54 -13.34
C SER A 212 9.43 -26.40 -13.03
N PRO A 213 9.64 -27.53 -13.73
CA PRO A 213 10.88 -28.30 -13.62
C PRO A 213 12.15 -27.47 -13.91
N ASN A 214 12.00 -26.40 -14.71
CA ASN A 214 13.05 -25.47 -15.13
C ASN A 214 13.15 -24.22 -14.26
N TYR A 215 12.45 -24.18 -13.11
CA TYR A 215 12.53 -23.03 -12.21
C TYR A 215 13.98 -22.76 -11.79
N LYS A 216 14.45 -21.53 -11.99
CA LYS A 216 15.84 -21.15 -11.68
C LYS A 216 16.18 -21.33 -10.20
N GLY A 217 15.21 -21.19 -9.30
CA GLY A 217 15.39 -21.39 -7.86
C GLY A 217 15.45 -22.85 -7.41
N ARG A 218 15.22 -23.79 -8.32
CA ARG A 218 15.26 -25.23 -8.02
C ARG A 218 16.69 -25.71 -7.87
N LEU A 219 17.01 -26.33 -6.73
CA LEU A 219 18.33 -26.91 -6.50
C LEU A 219 18.53 -28.15 -7.36
N LYS A 220 19.50 -28.10 -8.29
CA LYS A 220 19.82 -29.19 -9.24
C LYS A 220 20.39 -30.45 -8.59
N ARG A 221 20.92 -30.35 -7.37
CA ARG A 221 21.44 -31.48 -6.58
C ARG A 221 20.85 -31.41 -5.19
N PRO A 222 20.40 -32.53 -4.59
CA PRO A 222 19.99 -32.57 -3.20
C PRO A 222 21.23 -32.49 -2.31
N LYS A 223 21.83 -31.31 -2.19
CA LYS A 223 22.71 -31.04 -1.06
C LYS A 223 21.82 -30.97 0.17
N LYS A 224 21.93 -31.93 1.08
CA LYS A 224 21.41 -31.72 2.44
C LYS A 224 22.15 -30.52 2.99
N PRO A 225 21.48 -29.38 3.24
CA PRO A 225 22.18 -28.22 3.74
C PRO A 225 22.74 -28.54 5.13
N SER A 226 24.01 -28.24 5.37
CA SER A 226 24.57 -28.32 6.71
C SER A 226 23.93 -27.23 7.57
N LYS A 227 23.60 -27.58 8.82
CA LYS A 227 23.02 -26.62 9.76
C LYS A 227 24.00 -25.46 9.95
N GLY A 228 23.55 -24.24 9.63
CA GLY A 228 24.35 -23.02 9.77
C GLY A 228 25.17 -22.62 8.52
N ASP A 229 25.14 -23.41 7.44
CA ASP A 229 25.73 -23.01 6.16
C ASP A 229 24.75 -22.17 5.33
N TYR A 230 24.76 -20.87 5.57
CA TYR A 230 23.91 -19.91 4.88
C TYR A 230 24.46 -19.48 3.51
N SER A 231 25.64 -19.95 3.10
CA SER A 231 26.18 -19.65 1.76
C SER A 231 25.26 -20.13 0.64
N ILE A 232 24.38 -21.10 0.94
CA ILE A 232 23.33 -21.58 0.03
C ILE A 232 22.33 -20.48 -0.38
N PHE A 233 22.30 -19.35 0.33
CA PHE A 233 21.44 -18.21 0.03
C PHE A 233 22.12 -17.13 -0.83
N ASP A 234 23.44 -17.18 -1.06
CA ASP A 234 24.18 -16.14 -1.77
C ASP A 234 23.75 -16.04 -3.25
N ASP A 235 23.39 -17.17 -3.86
CA ASP A 235 22.92 -17.29 -5.26
C ASP A 235 21.43 -17.63 -5.37
N CYS A 236 20.62 -17.26 -4.35
CA CYS A 236 19.20 -17.54 -4.39
C CYS A 236 18.51 -16.82 -5.56
N HIS A 237 17.81 -17.58 -6.39
CA HIS A 237 17.01 -17.01 -7.46
C HIS A 237 15.91 -16.12 -6.88
N THR A 238 15.82 -14.92 -7.43
CA THR A 238 14.74 -13.98 -7.15
C THR A 238 13.86 -13.82 -8.38
N PRO A 239 12.52 -13.86 -8.24
CA PRO A 239 11.61 -13.68 -9.36
C PRO A 239 11.77 -12.30 -10.00
N ALA A 240 11.46 -12.21 -11.31
CA ALA A 240 11.36 -10.93 -11.98
C ALA A 240 10.22 -10.09 -11.39
N ILE A 241 10.47 -8.80 -11.18
CA ILE A 241 9.46 -7.89 -10.65
C ILE A 241 8.49 -7.50 -11.76
N THR A 242 7.28 -8.07 -11.71
CA THR A 242 6.18 -7.78 -12.63
C THR A 242 5.05 -7.06 -11.91
N GLY A 243 4.13 -6.44 -12.66
CA GLY A 243 2.94 -5.79 -12.08
C GLY A 243 2.05 -6.77 -11.32
N LEU A 244 1.97 -8.03 -11.80
CA LEU A 244 1.25 -9.10 -11.10
C LEU A 244 1.92 -9.50 -9.78
N LEU A 245 3.26 -9.62 -9.76
CA LEU A 245 4.00 -9.86 -8.52
C LEU A 245 3.78 -8.72 -7.52
N LEU A 246 3.85 -7.47 -7.96
CA LEU A 246 3.60 -6.30 -7.12
C LEU A 246 2.17 -6.31 -6.57
N LEU A 247 1.15 -6.58 -7.40
CA LEU A 247 -0.23 -6.70 -6.96
C LEU A 247 -0.43 -7.80 -5.90
N ARG A 248 0.09 -9.00 -6.14
CA ARG A 248 0.01 -10.13 -5.19
C ARG A 248 0.69 -9.79 -3.86
N SER A 249 1.81 -9.09 -3.93
CA SER A 249 2.59 -8.68 -2.75
C SER A 249 1.87 -7.61 -1.95
N CYS A 250 1.28 -6.61 -2.61
CA CYS A 250 0.40 -5.62 -1.99
C CYS A 250 -0.82 -6.27 -1.33
N LYS A 251 -1.48 -7.23 -2.00
CA LYS A 251 -2.62 -7.99 -1.44
C LYS A 251 -2.24 -8.76 -0.18
N THR A 252 -1.10 -9.43 -0.20
CA THR A 252 -0.60 -10.23 0.93
C THR A 252 -0.22 -9.34 2.10
N LEU A 253 0.53 -8.28 1.84
CA LEU A 253 0.89 -7.28 2.84
C LEU A 253 -0.37 -6.72 3.55
N THR A 254 -1.38 -6.36 2.75
CA THR A 254 -2.67 -5.88 3.25
C THR A 254 -3.44 -6.94 4.05
N HIS A 255 -3.49 -8.18 3.58
CA HIS A 255 -4.21 -9.24 4.26
C HIS A 255 -3.65 -9.45 5.67
N GLU A 256 -2.34 -9.56 5.75
CA GLU A 256 -1.65 -9.98 6.96
C GLU A 256 -1.53 -8.84 7.98
N LEU A 257 -1.25 -7.62 7.51
CA LEU A 257 -1.35 -6.43 8.38
C LEU A 257 -2.80 -6.25 8.88
N GLY A 258 -3.80 -6.58 8.06
CA GLY A 258 -5.21 -6.58 8.47
C GLY A 258 -5.46 -7.44 9.72
N HIS A 259 -4.85 -8.62 9.80
CA HIS A 259 -4.93 -9.44 11.00
C HIS A 259 -4.34 -8.75 12.23
N ILE A 260 -3.24 -8.01 12.10
CA ILE A 260 -2.62 -7.28 13.22
C ILE A 260 -3.56 -6.20 13.76
N PHE A 261 -4.39 -5.60 12.90
CA PHE A 261 -5.47 -4.69 13.31
C PHE A 261 -6.70 -5.41 13.91
N GLY A 262 -6.70 -6.75 13.99
CA GLY A 262 -7.77 -7.56 14.57
C GLY A 262 -8.83 -8.03 13.57
N LEU A 263 -8.61 -7.88 12.26
CA LEU A 263 -9.54 -8.38 11.26
C LEU A 263 -9.36 -9.90 11.12
N ARG A 264 -10.43 -10.67 11.29
CA ARG A 264 -10.47 -12.11 10.95
C ARG A 264 -10.70 -12.31 9.46
N HIS A 265 -10.63 -13.56 8.99
CA HIS A 265 -11.00 -13.83 7.60
C HIS A 265 -12.43 -13.37 7.30
N CYS A 266 -12.60 -12.69 6.17
CA CYS A 266 -13.88 -12.15 5.75
C CYS A 266 -14.69 -13.19 4.98
N GLN A 267 -15.96 -13.35 5.37
CA GLN A 267 -16.91 -14.25 4.70
C GLN A 267 -18.21 -13.52 4.29
N TRP A 268 -18.24 -12.19 4.41
CA TRP A 268 -19.42 -11.38 4.12
C TRP A 268 -19.56 -11.01 2.65
N LEU A 269 -18.49 -10.51 2.04
CA LEU A 269 -18.44 -10.00 0.67
C LEU A 269 -17.04 -10.20 0.11
N ALA A 270 -16.88 -10.06 -1.21
CA ALA A 270 -15.57 -10.11 -1.85
C ALA A 270 -14.61 -9.10 -1.19
N CYS A 271 -13.48 -9.58 -0.67
CA CYS A 271 -12.60 -8.82 0.19
C CYS A 271 -11.18 -9.41 0.20
N VAL A 272 -10.17 -8.54 0.25
CA VAL A 272 -8.77 -8.94 0.46
C VAL A 272 -8.54 -9.76 1.73
N MET A 273 -9.40 -9.60 2.75
CA MET A 273 -9.35 -10.35 4.01
C MET A 273 -10.00 -11.74 3.93
N GLN A 274 -10.54 -12.19 2.81
CA GLN A 274 -10.99 -13.59 2.69
C GLN A 274 -9.79 -14.53 2.89
N GLY A 275 -9.94 -15.69 3.52
CA GLY A 275 -8.89 -16.72 3.53
C GLY A 275 -8.63 -17.29 2.12
N SER A 276 -7.51 -17.99 1.93
CA SER A 276 -7.22 -18.65 0.65
C SER A 276 -6.33 -19.86 0.82
N ASN A 277 -6.68 -20.92 0.10
CA ASN A 277 -6.01 -22.20 0.14
C ASN A 277 -4.96 -22.36 -0.98
N HIS A 278 -5.10 -21.62 -2.08
CA HIS A 278 -4.20 -21.70 -3.24
C HIS A 278 -4.13 -20.38 -4.03
N LEU A 279 -3.14 -20.26 -4.93
CA LEU A 279 -2.81 -18.99 -5.60
C LEU A 279 -3.93 -18.46 -6.49
N GLU A 280 -4.64 -19.34 -7.19
CA GLU A 280 -5.73 -18.93 -8.10
C GLU A 280 -6.91 -18.37 -7.30
N GLU A 281 -7.22 -18.96 -6.14
CA GLU A 281 -8.19 -18.38 -5.21
C GLU A 281 -7.69 -17.03 -4.68
N SER A 282 -6.38 -16.94 -4.41
CA SER A 282 -5.77 -15.69 -3.98
C SER A 282 -5.98 -14.57 -5.00
N ASP A 283 -5.69 -14.86 -6.27
CA ASP A 283 -5.75 -13.89 -7.37
C ASP A 283 -7.16 -13.38 -7.65
N ARG A 284 -8.18 -14.24 -7.56
CA ARG A 284 -9.59 -13.86 -7.75
C ARG A 284 -10.12 -12.87 -6.72
N ARG A 285 -9.52 -12.80 -5.53
CA ARG A 285 -9.93 -11.85 -4.47
C ARG A 285 -9.63 -10.41 -4.90
N PRO A 286 -10.50 -9.43 -4.59
CA PRO A 286 -10.18 -8.03 -4.83
C PRO A 286 -9.03 -7.57 -3.91
N PRO A 287 -8.24 -6.56 -4.31
CA PRO A 287 -7.22 -5.95 -3.44
C PRO A 287 -7.81 -5.01 -2.37
N GLY A 288 -9.11 -4.76 -2.41
CA GLY A 288 -9.85 -3.89 -1.48
C GLY A 288 -10.50 -4.58 -0.30
N LEU A 289 -10.87 -3.79 0.71
CA LEU A 289 -11.74 -4.22 1.80
C LEU A 289 -13.21 -4.11 1.36
N CYS A 290 -14.03 -5.10 1.74
CA CYS A 290 -15.48 -4.93 1.68
C CYS A 290 -15.94 -3.92 2.75
N PRO A 291 -17.19 -3.41 2.71
CA PRO A 291 -17.65 -2.36 3.61
C PRO A 291 -17.55 -2.75 5.09
N ILE A 292 -17.81 -4.02 5.43
CA ILE A 292 -17.68 -4.52 6.80
C ILE A 292 -16.23 -4.40 7.29
N CYS A 293 -15.26 -4.91 6.51
CA CYS A 293 -13.85 -4.83 6.89
C CYS A 293 -13.28 -3.40 6.79
N LEU A 294 -13.80 -2.59 5.85
CA LEU A 294 -13.48 -1.18 5.72
C LEU A 294 -13.93 -0.41 6.96
N ARG A 295 -15.14 -0.68 7.47
CA ARG A 295 -15.67 -0.09 8.71
C ARG A 295 -14.81 -0.47 9.92
N LYS A 296 -14.36 -1.71 10.01
CA LYS A 296 -13.43 -2.17 11.05
C LYS A 296 -12.12 -1.39 11.02
N LEU A 297 -11.47 -1.32 9.85
CA LEU A 297 -10.19 -0.61 9.71
C LEU A 297 -10.36 0.90 9.91
N HIS A 298 -11.43 1.50 9.36
CA HIS A 298 -11.80 2.88 9.58
C HIS A 298 -11.99 3.20 11.07
N CYS A 299 -12.66 2.33 11.83
CA CYS A 299 -12.78 2.47 13.28
C CYS A 299 -11.44 2.36 14.01
N ALA A 300 -10.49 1.57 13.51
CA ALA A 300 -9.18 1.40 14.12
C ALA A 300 -8.24 2.59 13.88
N LEU A 301 -8.34 3.23 12.72
CA LEU A 301 -7.40 4.26 12.26
C LEU A 301 -7.98 5.69 12.21
N GLY A 302 -9.29 5.85 12.07
CA GLY A 302 -9.93 7.17 11.98
C GLY A 302 -9.58 7.99 10.73
N PHE A 303 -9.15 7.35 9.64
CA PHE A 303 -8.88 8.05 8.37
C PHE A 303 -10.17 8.46 7.64
N SER A 304 -10.11 9.51 6.82
CA SER A 304 -11.15 9.78 5.82
C SER A 304 -11.06 8.77 4.67
N LEU A 305 -12.19 8.16 4.29
CA LEU A 305 -12.23 7.21 3.17
C LEU A 305 -11.78 7.87 1.85
N ALA A 306 -12.18 9.12 1.62
CA ALA A 306 -11.84 9.87 0.41
C ALA A 306 -10.32 10.08 0.32
N ARG A 307 -9.69 10.58 1.40
CA ARG A 307 -8.24 10.81 1.43
C ARG A 307 -7.44 9.53 1.25
N ARG A 308 -7.89 8.43 1.87
CA ARG A 308 -7.28 7.11 1.70
C ARG A 308 -7.34 6.64 0.24
N TYR A 309 -8.50 6.75 -0.40
CA TYR A 309 -8.65 6.34 -1.80
C TYR A 309 -7.90 7.25 -2.77
N GLU A 310 -7.86 8.56 -2.53
CA GLU A 310 -7.00 9.50 -3.25
C GLU A 310 -5.51 9.11 -3.14
N ALA A 311 -5.05 8.73 -1.95
CA ALA A 311 -3.68 8.28 -1.74
C ALA A 311 -3.37 6.97 -2.50
N LEU A 312 -4.33 6.04 -2.57
CA LEU A 312 -4.19 4.81 -3.33
C LEU A 312 -4.12 5.06 -4.85
N VAL A 313 -4.99 5.92 -5.39
CA VAL A 313 -4.94 6.30 -6.82
C VAL A 313 -3.63 7.01 -7.13
N ARG A 314 -3.23 7.95 -6.28
CA ARG A 314 -1.95 8.67 -6.41
C ARG A 314 -0.78 7.69 -6.42
N TRP A 315 -0.76 6.73 -5.50
CA TRP A 315 0.27 5.70 -5.51
C TRP A 315 0.23 4.90 -6.80
N ILE A 316 -0.93 4.54 -7.36
CA ILE A 316 -0.97 3.82 -8.65
C ILE A 316 -0.42 4.69 -9.79
N ASP A 317 -0.75 5.98 -9.82
CA ASP A 317 -0.41 6.90 -10.92
C ASP A 317 1.05 7.39 -10.87
N GLU A 318 1.62 7.55 -9.67
CA GLU A 318 2.99 7.99 -9.49
C GLU A 318 3.98 6.93 -9.98
N GLY A 319 4.88 7.32 -10.88
CA GLY A 319 5.90 6.41 -11.44
C GLY A 319 5.38 5.46 -12.51
N ALA A 320 4.11 5.57 -12.95
CA ALA A 320 3.53 4.75 -14.00
C ALA A 320 3.89 5.20 -15.43
N ALA A 321 4.47 6.39 -15.62
CA ALA A 321 4.89 6.91 -16.92
C ALA A 321 6.06 7.91 -16.84
N VAL A 322 7.11 7.67 -17.63
CA VAL A 322 8.04 8.73 -18.07
C VAL A 322 7.50 9.28 -19.38
N ALA A 323 7.23 10.59 -19.45
CA ALA A 323 6.86 11.25 -20.71
C ALA A 323 7.97 11.05 -21.78
N PRO A 324 7.64 10.81 -23.06
CA PRO A 324 8.62 10.52 -24.12
C PRO A 324 9.74 11.57 -24.25
N GLU A 325 9.47 12.82 -23.89
CA GLU A 325 10.42 13.94 -24.00
C GLU A 325 11.59 13.86 -22.99
N ARG A 326 11.43 13.15 -21.86
CA ARG A 326 12.53 12.93 -20.91
C ARG A 326 13.43 11.76 -21.28
N ALA A 327 12.92 10.78 -22.03
CA ALA A 327 13.69 9.60 -22.45
C ALA A 327 14.86 9.95 -23.39
N ALA A 328 14.78 11.07 -24.13
CA ALA A 328 15.84 11.49 -25.04
C ALA A 328 17.08 12.12 -24.36
N LYS A 329 16.98 12.52 -23.08
CA LYS A 329 18.08 13.20 -22.35
C LYS A 329 18.96 12.27 -21.49
N PHE A 330 18.59 11.00 -21.31
CA PHE A 330 19.33 10.06 -20.44
C PHE A 330 20.15 9.01 -21.21
N ARG A 331 20.87 9.44 -22.25
CA ARG A 331 21.96 8.65 -22.84
C ARG A 331 23.28 9.01 -22.14
N ASN A 332 23.48 8.52 -20.91
CA ASN A 332 24.77 8.07 -20.34
C ASN A 332 24.77 8.11 -18.81
N LYS A 333 25.02 6.92 -18.23
CA LYS A 333 25.40 6.58 -16.84
C LYS A 333 24.29 6.69 -15.76
N ASP A 334 24.25 5.66 -14.90
CA ASP A 334 23.47 5.45 -13.67
C ASP A 334 22.07 4.77 -13.79
N PRO A 335 21.61 4.03 -12.76
CA PRO A 335 20.68 2.91 -12.89
C PRO A 335 19.30 3.41 -13.34
N VAL A 336 18.76 2.72 -14.32
CA VAL A 336 17.52 3.07 -15.01
C VAL A 336 16.36 3.05 -13.99
N ASP A 337 15.81 4.23 -13.68
CA ASP A 337 14.49 4.41 -13.03
C ASP A 337 13.45 3.69 -13.90
N LEU A 338 13.20 2.41 -13.60
CA LEU A 338 12.19 1.65 -14.31
C LEU A 338 10.82 2.08 -13.80
N PRO A 339 9.85 2.34 -14.69
CA PRO A 339 8.52 2.74 -14.25
C PRO A 339 7.91 1.63 -13.38
N LYS A 340 7.20 2.04 -12.34
CA LYS A 340 6.51 1.11 -11.44
C LYS A 340 5.50 0.30 -12.28
N PRO A 341 5.55 -1.05 -12.26
CA PRO A 341 4.70 -1.86 -13.11
C PRO A 341 3.29 -1.92 -12.50
N VAL A 342 2.39 -1.08 -13.00
CA VAL A 342 1.03 -0.91 -12.47
C VAL A 342 -0.06 -1.43 -13.42
N GLU A 343 0.30 -2.22 -14.42
CA GLU A 343 -0.63 -2.76 -15.42
C GLU A 343 -1.70 -3.63 -14.74
N ALA A 344 -1.29 -4.44 -13.76
CA ALA A 344 -2.21 -5.29 -13.00
C ALA A 344 -3.13 -4.50 -12.04
N PHE A 345 -2.91 -3.20 -11.85
CA PHE A 345 -3.69 -2.36 -10.94
C PHE A 345 -4.83 -1.58 -11.63
N GLN A 346 -4.93 -1.61 -12.96
CA GLN A 346 -5.84 -0.72 -13.69
C GLN A 346 -7.33 -0.95 -13.35
N GLU A 347 -7.78 -2.20 -13.30
CA GLU A 347 -9.16 -2.51 -12.89
C GLU A 347 -9.46 -2.01 -11.46
N TRP A 348 -8.48 -2.17 -10.57
CA TRP A 348 -8.60 -1.70 -9.19
C TRP A 348 -8.60 -0.17 -9.10
N ARG A 349 -7.76 0.50 -9.89
CA ARG A 349 -7.73 1.95 -9.99
C ARG A 349 -9.10 2.50 -10.41
N GLU A 350 -9.70 1.94 -11.46
CA GLU A 350 -11.04 2.33 -11.91
C GLU A 350 -12.10 2.09 -10.83
N TRP A 351 -12.00 0.97 -10.11
CA TRP A 351 -12.88 0.69 -8.98
C TRP A 351 -12.75 1.76 -7.88
N ILE A 352 -11.53 2.19 -7.56
CA ILE A 352 -11.31 3.25 -6.56
C ILE A 352 -11.93 4.57 -7.01
N LEU A 353 -11.78 4.92 -8.29
CA LEU A 353 -12.38 6.14 -8.86
C LEU A 353 -13.92 6.11 -8.77
N LYS A 354 -14.55 4.96 -8.98
CA LYS A 354 -16.00 4.80 -8.77
C LYS A 354 -16.39 4.97 -7.30
N CYS A 355 -15.58 4.49 -6.36
CA CYS A 355 -15.80 4.73 -4.93
C CYS A 355 -15.67 6.22 -4.56
N LEU A 356 -14.66 6.91 -5.10
CA LEU A 356 -14.47 8.35 -4.92
C LEU A 356 -15.66 9.15 -5.46
N ALA A 357 -16.21 8.76 -6.61
CA ALA A 357 -17.41 9.39 -7.16
C ALA A 357 -18.61 9.26 -6.20
N VAL A 358 -18.79 8.11 -5.54
CA VAL A 358 -19.85 7.94 -4.52
C VAL A 358 -19.61 8.84 -3.31
N LEU A 359 -18.37 8.92 -2.81
CA LEU A 359 -18.00 9.77 -1.68
C LEU A 359 -18.24 11.26 -1.98
N GLN A 360 -18.05 11.69 -3.23
CA GLN A 360 -18.23 13.09 -3.65
C GLN A 360 -19.69 13.48 -3.92
N LYS A 361 -20.59 12.53 -4.23
CA LYS A 361 -22.02 12.81 -4.48
C LYS A 361 -22.67 13.61 -3.34
N THR A 362 -22.25 13.35 -2.11
CA THR A 362 -22.85 14.01 -0.94
C THR A 362 -22.32 15.43 -0.73
N LEU A 363 -21.09 15.73 -1.15
CA LEU A 363 -20.54 17.09 -1.12
C LEU A 363 -21.26 18.02 -2.12
N LEU A 364 -21.64 17.48 -3.28
CA LEU A 364 -22.44 18.18 -4.28
C LEU A 364 -23.89 18.38 -3.82
N ALA A 365 -24.51 17.35 -3.22
CA ALA A 365 -25.87 17.44 -2.67
C ALA A 365 -26.00 18.40 -1.48
N LEU A 366 -24.92 18.67 -0.76
CA LEU A 366 -24.87 19.60 0.38
C LEU A 366 -24.42 21.03 -0.01
N GLY A 367 -24.19 21.32 -1.29
CA GLY A 367 -23.86 22.67 -1.78
C GLY A 367 -22.50 23.22 -1.33
N LYS A 368 -21.56 22.37 -0.91
CA LYS A 368 -20.28 22.78 -0.29
C LYS A 368 -19.10 22.93 -1.25
N ILE A 369 -19.31 22.81 -2.57
CA ILE A 369 -18.27 23.01 -3.59
C ILE A 369 -18.81 23.98 -4.67
N PRO A 370 -18.12 25.10 -4.99
CA PRO A 370 -18.48 25.92 -6.14
C PRO A 370 -18.27 25.12 -7.44
N PRO A 371 -19.18 25.20 -8.42
CA PRO A 371 -19.08 24.44 -9.66
C PRO A 371 -17.80 24.84 -10.41
N GLY A 372 -16.77 23.98 -10.39
CA GLY A 372 -15.48 24.28 -11.01
C GLY A 372 -14.31 23.37 -10.60
N ILE A 373 -14.43 22.60 -9.51
CA ILE A 373 -13.42 21.60 -9.11
C ILE A 373 -14.01 20.20 -9.30
N LEU A 374 -14.21 19.80 -10.55
CA LEU A 374 -14.46 18.41 -10.92
C LEU A 374 -13.20 17.88 -11.58
N LEU A 375 -12.65 16.79 -11.05
CA LEU A 375 -11.67 16.00 -11.81
C LEU A 375 -12.37 15.47 -13.06
N PRO A 376 -11.77 15.60 -14.26
CA PRO A 376 -12.40 15.16 -15.48
C PRO A 376 -12.58 13.64 -15.45
N VAL A 377 -13.83 13.20 -15.60
CA VAL A 377 -14.17 11.81 -15.89
C VAL A 377 -13.80 11.58 -17.36
N PRO A 378 -12.92 10.63 -17.72
CA PRO A 378 -12.68 10.30 -19.11
C PRO A 378 -13.92 9.61 -19.67
N GLY A 379 -14.52 10.17 -20.73
CA GLY A 379 -15.54 9.46 -21.52
C GLY A 379 -16.89 10.16 -21.71
N ALA A 380 -17.02 11.46 -21.46
CA ALA A 380 -18.18 12.23 -21.92
C ALA A 380 -17.80 13.05 -23.16
N SER A 381 -18.02 12.48 -24.34
CA SER A 381 -18.08 13.24 -25.59
C SER A 381 -19.31 14.15 -25.54
N ASN A 382 -19.12 15.46 -25.56
CA ASN A 382 -20.15 16.38 -26.04
C ASN A 382 -19.50 17.49 -26.88
N PRO A 383 -20.05 17.78 -28.07
CA PRO A 383 -19.56 18.84 -28.93
C PRO A 383 -20.24 20.15 -28.55
N CYS A 384 -19.47 21.19 -28.22
CA CYS A 384 -19.94 22.55 -28.47
C CYS A 384 -18.75 23.50 -28.50
N SER A 385 -18.44 23.93 -29.72
CA SER A 385 -17.59 25.06 -30.03
C SER A 385 -18.30 26.36 -29.65
N THR A 386 -17.71 27.15 -28.76
CA THR A 386 -17.83 28.62 -28.81
C THR A 386 -16.60 29.26 -28.18
N SER A 387 -15.92 30.03 -29.03
CA SER A 387 -14.79 30.92 -28.78
C SER A 387 -15.08 31.99 -27.73
N LEU A 388 -14.12 32.30 -26.86
CA LEU A 388 -13.92 33.68 -26.34
C LEU A 388 -12.49 33.86 -25.77
N THR A 389 -11.69 34.53 -26.59
CA THR A 389 -10.59 35.48 -26.33
C THR A 389 -9.94 35.54 -24.93
N CYS A 390 -8.64 35.25 -24.89
CA CYS A 390 -7.68 35.72 -23.88
C CYS A 390 -7.43 37.22 -24.03
N SER A 391 -7.52 37.96 -22.93
CA SER A 391 -6.95 39.30 -22.78
C SER A 391 -5.93 39.30 -21.64
N ALA A 392 -4.77 39.88 -21.91
CA ALA A 392 -3.60 39.89 -21.05
C ALA A 392 -3.43 41.24 -20.33
N GLY A 393 -2.98 41.17 -19.07
CA GLY A 393 -2.19 42.19 -18.35
C GLY A 393 -2.92 42.97 -17.25
N PRO A 394 -2.21 43.68 -16.33
CA PRO A 394 -0.79 43.58 -15.96
C PRO A 394 -0.54 43.57 -14.42
N TRP A 395 0.74 43.39 -14.06
CA TRP A 395 1.31 43.45 -12.71
C TRP A 395 1.07 44.79 -12.00
N THR A 396 0.78 44.76 -10.70
CA THR A 396 1.15 45.83 -9.75
C THR A 396 1.51 45.26 -8.38
N THR A 397 2.75 45.51 -7.97
CA THR A 397 3.25 45.46 -6.59
C THR A 397 2.74 46.68 -5.83
N ASN A 398 2.23 46.51 -4.61
CA ASN A 398 2.22 47.57 -3.61
C ASN A 398 2.37 46.99 -2.21
N LEU A 399 3.54 47.22 -1.61
CA LEU A 399 3.72 47.26 -0.16
C LEU A 399 3.00 48.51 0.37
N GLN A 400 2.19 48.34 1.42
CA GLN A 400 1.95 49.40 2.39
C GLN A 400 2.14 48.85 3.80
N VAL A 401 3.09 49.48 4.50
CA VAL A 401 3.31 49.39 5.94
C VAL A 401 2.66 50.63 6.56
N SER A 402 1.84 50.44 7.59
CA SER A 402 1.49 51.52 8.51
C SER A 402 1.32 50.99 9.94
N ASN A 403 2.34 51.33 10.73
CA ASN A 403 2.35 51.80 12.12
C ASN A 403 1.91 50.91 13.31
N ILE A 404 2.71 51.12 14.36
CA ILE A 404 2.93 50.39 15.61
C ILE A 404 2.43 51.25 16.80
N ARG A 405 1.99 50.59 17.90
CA ARG A 405 2.35 50.80 19.34
C ARG A 405 1.19 50.38 20.27
N GLN A 406 1.31 49.99 21.55
CA GLN A 406 2.30 49.48 22.54
C GLN A 406 1.48 49.43 23.87
N GLU A 407 1.56 48.52 24.87
CA GLU A 407 2.58 48.27 25.92
C GLU A 407 2.08 47.10 26.81
N GLY A 408 2.75 45.94 26.92
CA GLY A 408 3.79 45.57 27.91
C GLY A 408 3.34 44.29 28.67
N GLN A 409 4.17 43.37 29.20
CA GLN A 409 5.63 43.32 29.41
C GLN A 409 6.26 41.99 28.90
N THR A 410 7.34 42.15 28.11
CA THR A 410 8.43 41.21 27.74
C THR A 410 8.24 40.03 26.76
N TRP A 411 8.82 40.24 25.56
CA TRP A 411 9.61 39.28 24.76
C TRP A 411 10.88 39.99 24.28
N HIS A 412 12.01 39.27 24.16
CA HIS A 412 13.22 39.76 23.49
C HIS A 412 13.70 38.78 22.40
N LEU A 413 13.90 39.32 21.19
CA LEU A 413 14.75 38.75 20.14
C LEU A 413 15.89 39.76 19.93
N ASN A 414 17.14 39.30 19.96
CA ASN A 414 18.29 40.12 19.57
C ASN A 414 19.30 39.26 18.81
N ASN A 415 19.50 39.58 17.53
CA ASN A 415 20.68 39.16 16.77
C ASN A 415 21.81 40.14 17.08
N ARG A 416 22.96 39.64 17.54
CA ARG A 416 24.25 40.36 17.44
C ARG A 416 25.24 39.54 16.64
N ILE A 417 25.82 40.21 15.66
CA ILE A 417 26.99 39.84 14.87
C ILE A 417 28.24 39.92 15.76
N GLY A 418 29.17 39.00 15.57
CA GLY A 418 30.57 39.14 15.96
C GLY A 418 31.28 37.81 16.19
N ASP A 419 31.93 37.25 15.15
CA ASP A 419 33.38 37.11 15.22
C ASP A 419 34.02 36.78 13.85
N PHE A 420 35.17 37.44 13.65
CA PHE A 420 35.99 37.52 12.46
C PHE A 420 37.16 36.53 12.59
N ARG A 421 37.47 35.72 11.56
CA ARG A 421 38.82 35.61 10.94
C ARG A 421 39.03 34.41 9.99
N LYS A 422 39.69 34.74 8.85
CA LYS A 422 40.44 33.94 7.86
C LYS A 422 39.62 33.05 6.92
N SER A 423 39.82 33.01 5.61
CA SER A 423 40.72 33.70 4.67
C SER A 423 40.17 33.48 3.26
N VAL A 424 40.16 34.54 2.44
CA VAL A 424 39.78 34.52 1.02
C VAL A 424 40.99 34.17 0.15
N SER A 425 40.81 33.35 -0.87
CA SER A 425 41.70 33.30 -2.05
C SER A 425 40.88 33.10 -3.34
N SER A 426 40.95 34.11 -4.22
CA SER A 426 40.54 34.23 -5.64
C SER A 426 39.09 33.85 -6.00
N VAL A 427 38.19 34.77 -6.38
CA VAL A 427 38.12 35.61 -7.60
C VAL A 427 38.43 34.82 -8.88
N ASP A 428 37.41 34.20 -9.47
CA ASP A 428 37.28 34.18 -10.93
C ASP A 428 35.84 33.94 -11.42
N SER A 429 35.37 34.93 -12.19
CA SER A 429 34.41 34.85 -13.31
C SER A 429 32.93 34.51 -13.09
N LEU A 430 32.21 35.49 -12.52
CA LEU A 430 30.78 35.75 -12.78
C LEU A 430 30.63 36.62 -14.05
N ARG A 431 30.79 36.00 -15.23
CA ARG A 431 30.63 36.71 -16.52
C ARG A 431 30.14 35.80 -17.65
N THR A 432 29.03 35.08 -17.47
CA THR A 432 28.35 34.40 -18.59
C THR A 432 26.85 34.18 -18.33
N VAL A 433 26.04 35.23 -18.13
CA VAL A 433 24.56 35.09 -18.17
C VAL A 433 23.84 36.23 -18.93
N LEU A 434 24.52 37.21 -19.52
CA LEU A 434 23.84 38.25 -20.31
C LEU A 434 24.59 38.56 -21.60
N LYS A 435 24.20 37.86 -22.68
CA LYS A 435 24.30 38.29 -24.09
C LYS A 435 23.61 37.24 -24.98
N GLY A 436 22.53 37.62 -25.65
CA GLY A 436 21.88 36.75 -26.63
C GLY A 436 20.45 37.08 -27.04
N LEU A 437 20.01 38.35 -26.95
CA LEU A 437 18.84 38.81 -27.70
C LEU A 437 19.31 39.27 -29.08
N ALA A 438 18.93 38.54 -30.13
CA ALA A 438 19.01 38.99 -31.51
C ALA A 438 17.68 38.73 -32.20
N PHE A 439 16.97 39.83 -32.49
CA PHE A 439 15.83 39.91 -33.38
C PHE A 439 16.20 39.41 -34.78
N ARG A 440 15.33 38.59 -35.39
CA ARG A 440 15.17 38.54 -36.84
C ARG A 440 13.67 38.49 -37.19
N SER A 441 13.25 39.59 -37.78
CA SER A 441 12.06 39.81 -38.58
C SER A 441 12.00 38.88 -39.81
N LEU A 442 10.80 38.46 -40.20
CA LEU A 442 10.48 38.12 -41.59
C LEU A 442 9.14 38.78 -41.99
N PRO A 443 8.99 39.18 -43.27
CA PRO A 443 7.91 40.06 -43.75
C PRO A 443 6.79 39.30 -44.49
N GLY A 444 5.65 39.97 -44.66
CA GLY A 444 4.64 39.68 -45.70
C GLY A 444 3.43 38.93 -45.21
#